data_AF-A0A0H4VJC1-F1
#
_entry.id   AF-A0A0H4VJC1-F1
#
_cell.length_a   1.000
_cell.length_b   1.000
_cell.length_c   1.000
_cell.angle_alpha   90.00
_cell.angle_beta   90.00
_cell.angle_gamma   90.00
#
_symmetry.space_group_name_H-M   'P 1'
#
loop_
_entity.id
_entity.type
_entity.pdbx_description
1 polymer ?
#
loop_
_entity_poly.entity_id
_entity_poly.type
_entity_poly.pdbx_seq_one_letter_code
_entity_poly.pdbx_strand_id
1 'polypeptide(L)'
;MKNLRLTWGMLAFSVFLTFTACQKNDVDPATELTGTEFQMANLTELEAPEVTSQSETDEFRCKPGDSTRVHALVNILKQLNLDENQRKAVKNFARQHQQCVAEHIIKIHQLHKELLHKANVAREEQLKAFKEGKITKAQLEERLMAIRANLREELMKHEVKQLHMRIVRRCRMELLTKIESILNQQQLQKWNTWKASLL
;
A
#
# COMPACT_ATOMS: atom_id res chain seq x y z
N MET A 1 -19.09 74.07 -8.80
CA MET A 1 -19.94 74.64 -7.72
C MET A 1 -21.19 73.79 -7.59
N LYS A 2 -21.49 73.27 -6.38
CA LYS A 2 -22.83 73.07 -5.78
C LYS A 2 -23.84 72.17 -6.56
N ASN A 3 -24.53 71.17 -6.01
CA ASN A 3 -24.85 70.78 -4.64
C ASN A 3 -25.43 69.35 -4.60
N LEU A 4 -25.28 68.75 -3.41
CA LEU A 4 -25.97 67.62 -2.79
C LEU A 4 -27.49 67.50 -3.04
N ARG A 5 -27.98 66.24 -3.04
CA ARG A 5 -29.21 65.68 -2.39
C ARG A 5 -29.23 64.18 -2.73
N LEU A 6 -28.88 63.24 -1.86
CA LEU A 6 -29.49 62.78 -0.60
C LEU A 6 -30.97 62.36 -0.74
N THR A 7 -31.19 61.06 -1.03
CA THR A 7 -32.41 60.34 -0.66
C THR A 7 -32.07 58.93 -0.19
N TRP A 8 -32.37 58.70 1.07
CA TRP A 8 -32.44 57.41 1.74
C TRP A 8 -33.47 56.49 1.07
N GLY A 9 -33.12 55.21 0.95
CA GLY A 9 -34.05 54.14 0.65
C GLY A 9 -33.59 52.88 1.37
N MET A 10 -34.05 52.70 2.61
CA MET A 10 -33.95 51.44 3.33
C MET A 10 -34.68 50.35 2.54
N LEU A 11 -33.99 49.26 2.20
CA LEU A 11 -34.65 48.03 1.79
C LEU A 11 -34.06 46.86 2.57
N ALA A 12 -35.00 46.14 3.18
CA ALA A 12 -34.81 45.26 4.30
C ALA A 12 -33.92 44.05 3.99
N PHE A 13 -33.12 43.75 5.00
CA PHE A 13 -32.26 42.60 5.16
C PHE A 13 -33.14 41.37 5.48
N SER A 14 -33.65 40.68 4.46
CA SER A 14 -34.24 39.34 4.64
C SER A 14 -33.15 38.29 4.43
N VAL A 15 -32.28 38.15 5.44
CA VAL A 15 -31.46 36.94 5.59
C VAL A 15 -32.42 35.80 5.93
N PHE A 16 -32.85 35.08 4.91
CA PHE A 16 -33.31 33.72 5.09
C PHE A 16 -32.12 32.91 5.60
N LEU A 17 -32.04 32.77 6.93
CA LEU A 17 -31.34 31.65 7.55
C LEU A 17 -32.11 30.38 7.18
N THR A 18 -31.92 29.89 5.95
CA THR A 18 -32.15 28.49 5.68
C THR A 18 -31.13 27.74 6.51
N PHE A 19 -31.56 27.32 7.71
CA PHE A 19 -30.96 26.20 8.40
C PHE A 19 -31.05 25.02 7.42
N THR A 20 -30.02 24.83 6.60
CA THR A 20 -29.69 23.50 6.13
C THR A 20 -29.36 22.73 7.39
N ALA A 21 -30.38 22.12 7.99
CA ALA A 21 -30.17 21.02 8.92
C ALA A 21 -29.20 20.09 8.20
N CYS A 22 -27.98 20.01 8.71
CA CYS A 22 -27.05 18.98 8.30
C CYS A 22 -27.78 17.67 8.58
N GLN A 23 -28.40 17.13 7.54
CA GLN A 23 -28.89 15.78 7.50
C GLN A 23 -27.63 14.96 7.75
N LYS A 24 -27.46 14.53 9.00
CA LYS A 24 -26.43 13.60 9.40
C LYS A 24 -26.77 12.36 8.61
N ASN A 25 -26.14 12.23 7.44
CA ASN A 25 -26.18 10.99 6.69
C ASN A 25 -25.69 9.95 7.69
N ASP A 26 -26.59 9.07 8.13
CA ASP A 26 -26.27 7.89 8.90
C ASP A 26 -25.43 7.01 7.98
N VAL A 27 -24.16 7.37 7.84
CA VAL A 27 -23.17 6.53 7.21
C VAL A 27 -23.11 5.30 8.09
N ASP A 28 -23.53 4.16 7.55
CA ASP A 28 -23.44 2.88 8.23
C ASP A 28 -22.03 2.76 8.81
N PRO A 29 -21.88 2.54 10.13
CA PRO A 29 -20.58 2.44 10.79
C PRO A 29 -19.64 1.40 10.15
N ALA A 30 -20.19 0.42 9.41
CA ALA A 30 -19.39 -0.51 8.60
C ALA A 30 -18.71 0.13 7.38
N THR A 31 -19.25 1.24 6.85
CA THR A 31 -18.71 1.98 5.70
C THR A 31 -17.50 2.83 6.09
N GLU A 32 -17.41 3.26 7.35
CA GLU A 32 -16.32 4.11 7.85
C GLU A 32 -14.94 3.41 7.82
N LEU A 33 -14.93 2.08 7.87
CA LEU A 33 -13.71 1.26 7.91
C LEU A 33 -13.22 0.81 6.52
N THR A 34 -13.71 1.41 5.45
CA THR A 34 -13.36 1.05 4.06
C THR A 34 -12.28 1.93 3.42
N GLY A 35 -11.78 2.92 4.16
CA GLY A 35 -10.74 3.83 3.69
C GLY A 35 -9.42 3.13 3.33
N THR A 36 -8.65 3.76 2.44
CA THR A 36 -7.33 3.26 2.01
C THR A 36 -6.35 3.10 3.17
N GLU A 37 -6.56 3.81 4.28
CA GLU A 37 -5.74 3.71 5.49
C GLU A 37 -5.77 2.33 6.13
N PHE A 38 -6.83 1.53 5.90
CA PHE A 38 -6.96 0.17 6.41
C PHE A 38 -6.36 -0.90 5.49
N GLN A 39 -5.83 -0.50 4.33
CA GLN A 39 -5.15 -1.41 3.42
C GLN A 39 -3.76 -1.73 3.99
N MET A 40 -3.53 -3.01 4.27
CA MET A 40 -2.20 -3.48 4.68
C MET A 40 -1.40 -3.89 3.45
N ALA A 41 -0.13 -3.51 3.43
CA ALA A 41 0.78 -3.95 2.39
C ALA A 41 0.91 -5.47 2.35
N ASN A 42 0.96 -6.04 1.14
CA ASN A 42 1.23 -7.45 0.94
C ASN A 42 2.72 -7.74 1.18
N LEU A 43 3.05 -8.22 2.38
CA LEU A 43 4.44 -8.47 2.76
C LEU A 43 5.12 -9.51 1.88
N THR A 44 4.38 -10.51 1.38
CA THR A 44 4.92 -11.54 0.50
C THR A 44 5.41 -10.94 -0.82
N GLU A 45 4.64 -10.02 -1.39
CA GLU A 45 5.01 -9.32 -2.63
C GLU A 45 6.23 -8.40 -2.43
N LEU A 46 6.27 -7.67 -1.31
CA LEU A 46 7.41 -6.81 -0.99
C LEU A 46 8.68 -7.61 -0.70
N GLU A 47 8.54 -8.82 -0.15
CA GLU A 47 9.67 -9.66 0.22
C GLU A 47 10.25 -10.44 -0.95
N ALA A 48 9.40 -10.99 -1.81
CA ALA A 48 9.81 -11.85 -2.91
C ALA A 48 8.91 -11.58 -4.13
N PRO A 49 9.12 -10.46 -4.84
CA PRO A 49 8.31 -10.16 -6.01
C PRO A 49 8.57 -11.20 -7.11
N GLU A 50 7.50 -11.68 -7.74
CA GLU A 50 7.60 -12.70 -8.79
C GLU A 50 8.22 -12.09 -10.06
N VAL A 51 9.42 -12.54 -10.41
CA VAL A 51 10.10 -12.13 -11.65
C VAL A 51 9.62 -13.00 -12.81
N THR A 52 9.03 -12.35 -13.81
CA THR A 52 8.48 -12.94 -15.03
C THR A 52 9.20 -12.41 -16.28
N SER A 53 9.13 -13.19 -17.36
CA SER A 53 9.48 -12.80 -18.73
C SER A 53 8.52 -13.54 -19.67
N GLN A 54 7.87 -12.84 -20.60
CA GLN A 54 6.87 -13.45 -21.49
C GLN A 54 7.51 -14.36 -22.56
N SER A 55 8.77 -14.14 -22.90
CA SER A 55 9.61 -14.96 -23.77
C SER A 55 11.07 -14.95 -23.32
N GLU A 56 11.91 -15.80 -23.92
CA GLU A 56 13.37 -15.85 -23.68
C GLU A 56 14.06 -14.52 -23.96
N THR A 57 13.46 -13.69 -24.83
CA THR A 57 14.00 -12.40 -25.24
C THR A 57 13.20 -11.23 -24.71
N ASP A 58 12.33 -11.39 -23.71
CA ASP A 58 11.61 -10.26 -23.11
C ASP A 58 12.36 -9.69 -21.91
N GLU A 59 12.09 -8.42 -21.63
CA GLU A 59 12.57 -7.78 -20.40
C GLU A 59 12.05 -8.50 -19.16
N PHE A 60 12.87 -8.51 -18.12
CA PHE A 60 12.42 -8.95 -16.80
C PHE A 60 11.46 -7.94 -16.21
N ARG A 61 10.36 -8.45 -15.64
CA ARG A 61 9.32 -7.66 -14.97
C ARG A 61 8.90 -8.33 -13.67
N CYS A 62 8.65 -7.53 -12.64
CA CYS A 62 7.95 -8.03 -11.45
C CYS A 62 6.45 -8.04 -11.75
N LYS A 63 5.80 -9.18 -11.51
CA LYS A 63 4.35 -9.29 -11.59
C LYS A 63 3.72 -8.52 -10.42
N PRO A 64 2.66 -7.72 -10.65
CA PRO A 64 1.91 -7.14 -9.55
C PRO A 64 1.31 -8.27 -8.70
N GLY A 65 1.42 -8.13 -7.38
CA GLY A 65 0.88 -9.12 -6.45
C GLY A 65 -0.63 -9.24 -6.52
N ASP A 66 -1.15 -10.36 -6.00
CA ASP A 66 -2.60 -10.55 -5.89
C ASP A 66 -3.20 -9.58 -4.87
N SER A 67 -4.12 -8.73 -5.34
CA SER A 67 -4.83 -7.71 -4.57
C SER A 67 -5.79 -8.26 -3.51
N THR A 68 -6.13 -9.55 -3.56
CA THR A 68 -7.12 -10.17 -2.65
C THR A 68 -6.75 -10.04 -1.17
N ARG A 69 -5.45 -9.96 -0.82
CA ARG A 69 -4.98 -9.80 0.57
C ARG A 69 -5.06 -8.37 1.12
N VAL A 70 -5.29 -7.38 0.26
CA VAL A 70 -5.27 -5.95 0.61
C VAL A 70 -6.42 -5.58 1.57
N HIS A 71 -7.53 -6.33 1.54
CA HIS A 71 -8.73 -6.07 2.36
C HIS A 71 -8.85 -6.93 3.63
N ALA A 72 -7.84 -7.74 3.97
CA ALA A 72 -7.94 -8.68 5.08
C ALA A 72 -8.23 -8.00 6.44
N LEU A 73 -7.63 -6.83 6.71
CA LEU A 73 -7.86 -6.07 7.95
C LEU A 73 -9.28 -5.49 7.98
N VAL A 74 -9.74 -4.88 6.89
CA VAL A 74 -11.09 -4.31 6.79
C VAL A 74 -12.15 -5.39 7.09
N ASN A 75 -11.98 -6.58 6.52
CA ASN A 75 -12.93 -7.67 6.67
C ASN A 75 -13.05 -8.14 8.12
N ILE A 76 -11.94 -8.30 8.85
CA ILE A 76 -12.03 -8.70 10.26
C ILE A 76 -12.61 -7.57 11.12
N LEU A 77 -12.23 -6.31 10.90
CA LEU A 77 -12.71 -5.19 11.71
C LEU A 77 -14.24 -5.04 11.62
N LYS A 78 -14.83 -5.30 10.44
CA LYS A 78 -16.29 -5.34 10.25
C LYS A 78 -16.97 -6.44 11.07
N GLN A 79 -16.28 -7.56 11.34
CA GLN A 79 -16.84 -8.71 12.09
C GLN A 79 -16.70 -8.57 13.62
N LEU A 80 -15.88 -7.62 14.09
CA LEU A 80 -15.65 -7.37 15.51
C LEU A 80 -16.77 -6.56 16.17
N ASN A 81 -17.70 -5.97 15.42
CA ASN A 81 -18.74 -5.09 15.96
C ASN A 81 -18.16 -4.05 16.93
N LEU A 82 -17.13 -3.34 16.48
CA LEU A 82 -16.44 -2.33 17.29
C LEU A 82 -17.41 -1.24 17.72
N ASP A 83 -17.32 -0.77 18.96
CA ASP A 83 -18.05 0.42 19.41
C ASP A 83 -17.44 1.70 18.82
N GLU A 84 -18.07 2.86 19.08
CA GLU A 84 -17.63 4.15 18.55
C GLU A 84 -16.22 4.55 19.00
N ASN A 85 -15.89 4.30 20.27
CA ASN A 85 -14.57 4.63 20.81
C ASN A 85 -13.50 3.72 20.20
N GLN A 86 -13.82 2.44 20.06
CA GLN A 86 -12.95 1.46 19.42
C GLN A 86 -12.72 1.82 17.93
N ARG A 87 -13.76 2.12 17.16
CA ARG A 87 -13.64 2.55 15.75
C ARG A 87 -12.72 3.76 15.61
N LYS A 88 -12.93 4.79 16.43
CA LYS A 88 -12.11 6.00 16.43
C LYS A 88 -10.63 5.70 16.76
N ALA A 89 -10.38 4.82 17.74
CA ALA A 89 -9.04 4.38 18.08
C ALA A 89 -8.39 3.60 16.92
N VAL A 90 -9.09 2.62 16.33
CA VAL A 90 -8.60 1.83 15.19
C VAL A 90 -8.26 2.71 13.99
N LYS A 91 -9.09 3.72 13.67
CA LYS A 91 -8.81 4.70 12.59
C LYS A 91 -7.52 5.47 12.85
N ASN A 92 -7.30 5.90 14.10
CA ASN A 92 -6.06 6.57 14.48
C ASN A 92 -4.84 5.64 14.36
N PHE A 93 -4.97 4.38 14.80
CA PHE A 93 -3.89 3.39 14.67
C PHE A 93 -3.58 3.09 13.20
N ALA A 94 -4.59 2.94 12.35
CA ALA A 94 -4.43 2.72 10.91
C ALA A 94 -3.69 3.88 10.24
N ARG A 95 -4.05 5.13 10.57
CA ARG A 95 -3.33 6.32 10.08
C ARG A 95 -1.87 6.35 10.53
N GLN A 96 -1.59 6.04 11.79
CA GLN A 96 -0.21 5.94 12.30
C GLN A 96 0.58 4.85 11.58
N HIS A 97 -0.05 3.70 11.30
CA HIS A 97 0.56 2.63 10.52
C HIS A 97 0.92 3.09 9.11
N GLN A 98 0.01 3.76 8.40
CA GLN A 98 0.29 4.31 7.06
C GLN A 98 1.47 5.26 7.08
N GLN A 99 1.52 6.18 8.04
CA GLN A 99 2.65 7.10 8.22
C GLN A 99 3.96 6.36 8.48
N CYS A 100 3.91 5.26 9.24
CA CYS A 100 5.07 4.42 9.55
C CYS A 100 5.62 3.66 8.34
N VAL A 101 4.74 3.16 7.44
CA VAL A 101 5.15 2.30 6.33
C VAL A 101 5.40 3.02 5.00
N ALA A 102 4.82 4.22 4.80
CA ALA A 102 4.76 4.89 3.51
C ALA A 102 6.13 5.06 2.84
N GLU A 103 7.10 5.66 3.54
CA GLU A 103 8.43 5.89 2.98
C GLU A 103 9.18 4.58 2.71
N HIS A 104 9.02 3.59 3.58
CA HIS A 104 9.74 2.31 3.48
C HIS A 104 9.26 1.47 2.31
N ILE A 105 7.94 1.46 2.03
CA ILE A 105 7.39 0.81 0.85
C ILE A 105 7.92 1.48 -0.43
N ILE A 106 7.98 2.82 -0.46
CA ILE A 106 8.55 3.57 -1.58
C ILE A 106 10.01 3.17 -1.82
N LYS A 107 10.83 3.12 -0.75
CA LYS A 107 12.24 2.73 -0.84
C LYS A 107 12.42 1.30 -1.37
N ILE A 108 11.58 0.36 -0.92
CA ILE A 108 11.59 -1.02 -1.41
C ILE A 108 11.26 -1.06 -2.91
N HIS A 109 10.20 -0.37 -3.35
CA HIS A 109 9.83 -0.32 -4.76
C HIS A 109 10.89 0.34 -5.65
N GLN A 110 11.53 1.41 -5.16
CA GLN A 110 12.64 2.06 -5.87
C GLN A 110 13.80 1.08 -6.08
N LEU A 111 14.21 0.39 -5.02
CA LEU A 111 15.25 -0.62 -5.09
C LEU A 111 14.89 -1.78 -6.05
N HIS A 112 13.64 -2.25 -6.05
CA HIS A 112 13.20 -3.27 -7.00
C HIS A 112 13.34 -2.78 -8.46
N LYS A 113 12.98 -1.53 -8.74
CA LYS A 113 13.13 -0.91 -10.07
C LYS A 113 14.61 -0.80 -10.47
N GLU A 114 15.48 -0.40 -9.56
CA GLU A 114 16.92 -0.29 -9.80
C GLU A 114 17.55 -1.65 -10.12
N LEU A 115 17.22 -2.68 -9.33
CA LEU A 115 17.70 -4.04 -9.55
C LEU A 115 17.20 -4.62 -10.89
N LEU A 116 15.91 -4.42 -11.21
CA LEU A 116 15.35 -4.80 -12.51
C LEU A 116 16.04 -4.08 -13.66
N HIS A 117 16.27 -2.78 -13.55
CA HIS A 117 16.94 -1.99 -14.57
C HIS A 117 18.36 -2.52 -14.82
N LYS A 118 19.14 -2.74 -13.76
CA LYS A 118 20.48 -3.32 -13.85
C LYS A 118 20.48 -4.69 -14.54
N ALA A 119 19.54 -5.56 -14.19
CA ALA A 119 19.40 -6.87 -14.82
C ALA A 119 19.00 -6.78 -16.31
N ASN A 120 18.14 -5.83 -16.68
CA ASN A 120 17.73 -5.61 -18.07
C ASN A 120 18.87 -5.04 -18.92
N VAL A 121 19.70 -4.14 -18.39
CA VAL A 121 20.92 -3.67 -19.07
C VAL A 121 21.87 -4.85 -19.35
N ALA A 122 22.14 -5.69 -18.34
CA ALA A 122 22.98 -6.87 -18.52
C ALA A 122 22.40 -7.85 -19.57
N ARG A 123 21.08 -8.02 -19.58
CA ARG A 123 20.38 -8.83 -20.59
C ARG A 123 20.56 -8.26 -22.00
N GLU A 124 20.40 -6.95 -22.19
CA GLU A 124 20.55 -6.29 -23.49
C GLU A 124 21.95 -6.49 -24.07
N GLU A 125 22.98 -6.42 -23.22
CA GLU A 125 24.36 -6.72 -23.61
C GLU A 125 24.52 -8.14 -24.14
N GLN A 126 23.90 -9.14 -23.49
CA GLN A 126 23.94 -10.53 -23.96
C GLN A 126 23.20 -10.71 -25.28
N LEU A 127 22.05 -10.07 -25.44
CA LEU A 127 21.30 -10.10 -26.70
C LEU A 127 22.08 -9.46 -27.84
N LYS A 128 22.80 -8.36 -27.57
CA LYS A 128 23.68 -7.73 -28.55
C LYS A 128 24.83 -8.65 -28.94
N ALA A 129 25.50 -9.28 -27.97
CA ALA A 129 26.58 -10.24 -28.25
C ALA A 129 26.10 -11.43 -29.09
N PHE A 130 24.88 -11.93 -28.85
CA PHE A 130 24.28 -12.99 -29.66
C PHE A 130 23.99 -12.53 -31.09
N LYS A 131 23.40 -11.34 -31.27
CA LYS A 131 23.13 -10.76 -32.61
C LYS A 131 24.40 -10.53 -33.41
N GLU A 132 25.50 -10.19 -32.74
CA GLU A 132 26.83 -10.01 -33.35
C GLU A 132 27.56 -11.34 -33.60
N GLY A 133 26.95 -12.50 -33.29
CA GLY A 133 27.55 -13.82 -33.47
C GLY A 133 28.69 -14.14 -32.50
N LYS A 134 28.88 -13.34 -31.45
CA LYS A 134 29.96 -13.50 -30.46
C LYS A 134 29.69 -14.63 -29.46
N ILE A 135 28.43 -15.03 -29.30
CA ILE A 135 28.01 -16.14 -28.45
C ILE A 135 26.97 -17.00 -29.17
N THR A 136 26.88 -18.27 -28.78
CA THR A 136 25.87 -19.20 -29.28
C THR A 136 24.52 -19.03 -28.58
N LYS A 137 23.46 -19.64 -29.12
CA LYS A 137 22.14 -19.66 -28.48
C LYS A 137 22.19 -20.32 -27.09
N ALA A 138 22.89 -21.45 -26.96
CA ALA A 138 23.05 -22.13 -25.67
C ALA A 138 23.75 -21.25 -24.62
N GLN A 139 24.78 -20.51 -25.04
CA GLN A 139 25.47 -19.55 -24.16
C GLN A 139 24.58 -18.36 -23.78
N LEU A 140 23.74 -17.88 -24.70
CA LEU A 140 22.76 -16.83 -24.39
C LEU A 140 21.78 -17.32 -23.31
N GLU A 141 21.17 -18.50 -23.50
CA GLU A 141 20.22 -19.08 -22.55
C GLU A 141 20.83 -19.24 -21.16
N GLU A 142 22.05 -19.81 -21.07
CA GLU A 142 22.78 -19.97 -19.82
C GLU A 142 22.99 -18.61 -19.11
N ARG A 143 23.45 -17.59 -19.84
CA ARG A 143 23.70 -16.27 -19.28
C ARG A 143 22.42 -15.57 -18.84
N LEU A 144 21.32 -15.71 -19.60
CA LEU A 144 20.02 -15.16 -19.20
C LEU A 144 19.45 -15.85 -17.96
N MET A 145 19.64 -17.17 -17.83
CA MET A 145 19.29 -17.91 -16.61
C MET A 145 20.10 -17.41 -15.41
N ALA A 146 21.41 -17.20 -15.57
CA ALA A 146 22.27 -16.67 -14.52
C ALA A 146 21.86 -15.25 -14.08
N ILE A 147 21.56 -14.35 -15.04
CA ILE A 147 21.07 -13.00 -14.73
C ILE A 147 19.76 -13.07 -13.93
N ARG A 148 18.82 -13.94 -14.34
CA ARG A 148 17.54 -14.12 -13.65
C ARG A 148 17.72 -14.67 -12.23
N ALA A 149 18.62 -15.64 -12.04
CA ALA A 149 18.93 -16.21 -10.73
C ALA A 149 19.52 -15.15 -9.80
N ASN A 150 20.51 -14.39 -10.28
CA ASN A 150 21.13 -13.31 -9.51
C ASN A 150 20.12 -12.22 -9.17
N LEU A 151 19.27 -11.81 -10.11
CA LEU A 151 18.21 -10.82 -9.85
C LEU A 151 17.26 -11.30 -8.74
N ARG A 152 16.85 -12.57 -8.75
CA ARG A 152 15.98 -13.12 -7.68
C ARG A 152 16.69 -13.14 -6.33
N GLU A 153 17.95 -13.51 -6.31
CA GLU A 153 18.75 -13.51 -5.08
C GLU A 153 18.90 -12.10 -4.50
N GLU A 154 19.26 -11.12 -5.33
CA GLU A 154 19.35 -9.71 -4.95
C GLU A 154 18.00 -9.20 -4.44
N LEU A 155 16.93 -9.40 -5.22
CA LEU A 155 15.58 -9.02 -4.82
C LEU A 155 15.18 -9.64 -3.49
N MET A 156 15.67 -10.83 -3.12
CA MET A 156 15.40 -11.48 -1.84
C MET A 156 16.29 -11.00 -0.70
N LYS A 157 17.60 -10.87 -0.91
CA LYS A 157 18.59 -10.74 0.16
C LYS A 157 19.16 -9.33 0.34
N HIS A 158 18.86 -8.40 -0.57
CA HIS A 158 19.45 -7.05 -0.53
C HIS A 158 19.27 -6.37 0.84
N GLU A 159 20.38 -5.96 1.46
CA GLU A 159 20.41 -5.52 2.86
C GLU A 159 19.52 -4.30 3.12
N VAL A 160 19.53 -3.32 2.22
CA VAL A 160 18.68 -2.12 2.30
C VAL A 160 17.19 -2.51 2.26
N LYS A 161 16.82 -3.48 1.43
CA LYS A 161 15.44 -4.00 1.41
C LYS A 161 15.09 -4.64 2.75
N GLN A 162 15.98 -5.47 3.27
CA GLN A 162 15.78 -6.17 4.55
C GLN A 162 15.67 -5.21 5.73
N LEU A 163 16.40 -4.09 5.71
CA LEU A 163 16.22 -3.01 6.68
C LEU A 163 14.79 -2.46 6.62
N HIS A 164 14.33 -2.03 5.45
CA HIS A 164 12.98 -1.49 5.30
C HIS A 164 11.88 -2.51 5.61
N MET A 165 12.04 -3.77 5.20
CA MET A 165 11.11 -4.85 5.52
C MET A 165 10.97 -5.09 7.02
N ARG A 166 12.06 -5.03 7.79
CA ARG A 166 12.01 -5.12 9.25
C ARG A 166 11.16 -3.99 9.85
N ILE A 167 11.28 -2.78 9.32
CA ILE A 167 10.48 -1.64 9.80
C ILE A 167 9.00 -1.85 9.44
N VAL A 168 8.68 -2.22 8.20
CA VAL A 168 7.29 -2.46 7.77
C VAL A 168 6.64 -3.56 8.62
N ARG A 169 7.35 -4.66 8.89
CA ARG A 169 6.86 -5.74 9.79
C ARG A 169 6.60 -5.22 11.19
N ARG A 170 7.51 -4.43 11.76
CA ARG A 170 7.34 -3.82 13.08
C ARG A 170 6.13 -2.88 13.11
N CYS A 171 5.97 -1.99 12.12
CA CYS A 171 4.81 -1.10 12.02
C CYS A 171 3.50 -1.89 11.95
N ARG A 172 3.49 -3.04 11.25
CA ARG A 172 2.33 -3.93 11.16
C ARG A 172 2.03 -4.59 12.50
N MET A 173 3.04 -5.14 13.17
CA MET A 173 2.88 -5.73 14.50
C MET A 173 2.36 -4.72 15.51
N GLU A 174 2.89 -3.49 15.50
CA GLU A 174 2.43 -2.42 16.39
C GLU A 174 0.96 -2.07 16.15
N LEU A 175 0.52 -1.98 14.89
CA LEU A 175 -0.90 -1.79 14.55
C LEU A 175 -1.75 -2.93 15.14
N LEU A 176 -1.34 -4.18 14.92
CA LEU A 176 -2.10 -5.34 15.40
C LEU A 176 -2.19 -5.37 16.93
N THR A 177 -1.09 -5.09 17.63
CA THR A 177 -1.05 -5.03 19.10
C THR A 177 -1.90 -3.87 19.65
N LYS A 178 -1.87 -2.69 19.00
CA LYS A 178 -2.71 -1.56 19.41
C LYS A 178 -4.20 -1.87 19.25
N ILE A 179 -4.60 -2.50 18.14
CA ILE A 179 -5.99 -2.95 17.96
C ILE A 179 -6.35 -3.98 19.04
N GLU A 180 -5.51 -4.99 19.26
CA GLU A 180 -5.72 -6.03 20.27
C GLU A 180 -5.96 -5.45 21.68
N SER A 181 -5.24 -4.39 22.05
CA SER A 181 -5.31 -3.78 23.39
C SER A 181 -6.64 -3.10 23.74
N ILE A 182 -7.48 -2.80 22.74
CA ILE A 182 -8.77 -2.13 22.95
C ILE A 182 -9.96 -3.08 22.79
N LEU A 183 -9.73 -4.35 22.44
CA LEU A 183 -10.78 -5.34 22.23
C LEU A 183 -11.25 -5.93 23.55
N ASN A 184 -12.56 -6.19 23.65
CA ASN A 184 -13.10 -7.01 24.74
C ASN A 184 -12.86 -8.50 24.48
N GLN A 185 -13.18 -9.34 25.46
CA GLN A 185 -12.91 -10.79 25.40
C GLN A 185 -13.55 -11.49 24.19
N GLN A 186 -14.78 -11.13 23.81
CA GLN A 186 -15.47 -11.75 22.68
C GLN A 186 -14.85 -11.35 21.34
N GLN A 187 -14.48 -10.08 21.21
CA GLN A 187 -13.78 -9.56 20.03
C GLN A 187 -12.39 -10.17 19.88
N LEU A 188 -11.67 -10.30 21.00
CA LEU A 188 -10.32 -10.84 21.04
C LEU A 188 -10.24 -12.28 20.53
N GLN A 189 -11.27 -13.11 20.81
CA GLN A 189 -11.34 -14.47 20.26
C GLN A 189 -11.39 -14.47 18.73
N LYS A 190 -12.31 -13.68 18.13
CA LYS A 190 -12.42 -13.54 16.66
C LYS A 190 -11.12 -13.00 16.06
N TRP A 191 -10.54 -12.00 16.71
CA TRP A 191 -9.28 -11.39 16.30
C TRP A 191 -8.13 -12.39 16.27
N ASN A 192 -7.98 -13.21 17.32
CA ASN A 192 -6.91 -14.19 17.41
C ASN A 192 -7.06 -15.32 16.38
N THR A 193 -8.28 -15.78 16.10
CA THR A 193 -8.54 -16.75 15.03
C THR A 193 -8.12 -16.19 13.67
N TRP A 194 -8.46 -14.94 13.37
CA TRP A 194 -8.04 -14.29 12.13
C TRP A 194 -6.53 -14.04 12.08
N LYS A 195 -5.92 -13.56 13.16
CA LYS A 195 -4.48 -13.29 13.26
C LYS A 195 -3.65 -14.55 13.03
N ALA A 196 -4.12 -15.71 13.51
CA ALA A 196 -3.49 -17.00 13.25
C ALA A 196 -3.51 -17.41 11.77
N SER A 197 -4.46 -16.91 10.97
CA SER A 197 -4.50 -17.15 9.51
C SER A 197 -3.61 -16.22 8.68
N LEU A 198 -3.02 -15.20 9.31
CA LEU A 198 -2.10 -14.27 8.65
C LEU A 198 -0.63 -14.71 8.72
N LEU A 199 -0.32 -15.64 9.64
CA LEU A 199 0.99 -16.25 9.84
C LEU A 199 1.12 -17.50 8.96
#